data_AF-A0A6N6RV10-F1
#
_entry.id   AF-A0A6N6RV10-F1
#
_cell.length_a   1.000
_cell.length_b   1.000
_cell.length_c   1.000
_cell.angle_alpha   90.00
_cell.angle_beta   90.00
_cell.angle_gamma   90.00
#
_symmetry.space_group_name_H-M   'P 1'
#
loop_
_entity.id
_entity.type
_entity.pdbx_description
1 polymer ?
#
loop_
_entity_poly.entity_id
_entity_poly.type
_entity_poly.pdbx_seq_one_letter_code
_entity_poly.pdbx_strand_id
1 'polypeptide(L)'
;MSRNNIIDHSKRGIFRHLSTKKTESPLTQQRLPWVKNEVDFVSQCTRCEKCITACEEQIIVKGDGGFPIVDFTKGECTFCEACANQCPEHLFDLRITPAFTHQISINKKCLAKQSVECRSCSDMCETQAIRFQLVLGSVAQPQINFDACNGCGGCVATCPTSAISMTLENKKIC
;
A
#
# COMPACT_ATOMS: atom_id res chain seq x y z
N MET A 1 52.77 -26.31 -34.91
CA MET A 1 52.53 -24.86 -35.15
C MET A 1 51.03 -24.66 -35.28
N SER A 2 50.40 -24.18 -34.21
CA SER A 2 48.95 -24.10 -34.03
C SER A 2 48.27 -23.17 -35.03
N ARG A 3 47.13 -23.64 -35.56
CA ARG A 3 46.16 -22.83 -36.31
C ARG A 3 45.37 -21.98 -35.32
N ASN A 4 45.47 -20.66 -35.45
CA ASN A 4 44.64 -19.71 -34.71
C ASN A 4 43.21 -19.74 -35.27
N ASN A 5 42.26 -20.22 -34.47
CA ASN A 5 40.83 -20.09 -34.74
C ASN A 5 40.32 -18.85 -33.98
N ILE A 6 39.86 -17.86 -34.74
CA ILE A 6 39.28 -16.62 -34.25
C ILE A 6 37.85 -16.95 -33.80
N ILE A 7 37.56 -16.73 -32.52
CA ILE A 7 36.20 -16.81 -31.98
C ILE A 7 35.69 -15.38 -31.83
N ASP A 8 34.76 -14.99 -32.72
CA ASP A 8 34.00 -13.75 -32.64
C ASP A 8 32.89 -13.88 -31.58
N HIS A 9 33.02 -13.11 -30.51
CA HIS A 9 32.07 -13.05 -29.40
C HIS A 9 31.54 -11.62 -29.24
N SER A 10 30.58 -11.15 -30.04
CA SER A 10 29.64 -10.12 -29.53
C SER A 10 28.43 -9.83 -30.41
N LYS A 11 27.47 -10.78 -30.49
CA LYS A 11 26.08 -10.43 -30.76
C LYS A 11 25.37 -10.13 -29.44
N ARG A 12 25.56 -8.92 -28.91
CA ARG A 12 24.75 -8.42 -27.77
C ARG A 12 23.59 -7.60 -28.31
N GLY A 13 22.48 -8.28 -28.57
CA GLY A 13 21.19 -7.64 -28.78
C GLY A 13 20.78 -6.92 -27.50
N ILE A 14 20.78 -5.59 -27.53
CA ILE A 14 20.32 -4.76 -26.43
C ILE A 14 18.79 -4.79 -26.46
N PHE A 15 18.19 -5.72 -25.72
CA PHE A 15 16.77 -5.64 -25.38
C PHE A 15 16.57 -4.46 -24.43
N ARG A 16 16.29 -3.28 -25.01
CA ARG A 16 15.68 -2.17 -24.28
C ARG A 16 14.28 -2.64 -23.87
N HIS A 17 14.17 -3.16 -22.65
CA HIS A 17 12.89 -3.25 -21.96
C HIS A 17 12.34 -1.83 -21.84
N LEU A 18 11.45 -1.46 -22.76
CA LEU A 18 10.50 -0.38 -22.55
C LEU A 18 9.63 -0.81 -21.38
N SER A 19 10.02 -0.34 -20.19
CA SER A 19 9.19 -0.36 -19.01
C SER A 19 7.96 0.48 -19.35
N THR A 20 6.88 -0.18 -19.76
CA THR A 20 5.56 0.42 -19.86
C THR A 20 5.16 0.77 -18.44
N LYS A 21 5.53 1.97 -18.00
CA LYS A 21 5.00 2.59 -16.79
C LYS A 21 3.50 2.68 -17.03
N LYS A 22 2.76 1.69 -16.51
CA LYS A 22 1.32 1.58 -16.64
C LYS A 22 0.75 2.87 -16.08
N THR A 23 0.13 3.68 -16.94
CA THR A 23 -0.58 4.88 -16.54
C THR A 23 -1.75 4.43 -15.68
N GLU A 24 -1.53 4.35 -14.37
CA GLU A 24 -2.61 4.08 -13.42
C GLU A 24 -3.48 5.33 -13.35
N SER A 25 -4.79 5.13 -13.47
CA SER A 25 -5.79 6.18 -13.37
C SER A 25 -5.60 6.96 -12.07
N PRO A 26 -5.77 8.31 -12.05
CA PRO A 26 -5.61 9.13 -10.84
C PRO A 26 -6.52 8.72 -9.67
N LEU A 27 -7.49 7.85 -9.92
CA LEU A 27 -8.42 7.25 -8.94
C LEU A 27 -7.84 6.07 -8.15
N THR A 28 -6.61 5.63 -8.41
CA THR A 28 -6.06 4.38 -7.84
C THR A 28 -5.05 4.58 -6.71
N GLN A 29 -4.80 5.82 -6.28
CA GLN A 29 -3.80 6.12 -5.26
C GLN A 29 -4.41 6.21 -3.87
N GLN A 30 -3.70 5.67 -2.88
CA GLN A 30 -4.17 5.64 -1.50
C GLN A 30 -4.25 7.05 -0.92
N ARG A 31 -5.47 7.46 -0.55
CA ARG A 31 -5.74 8.78 0.04
C ARG A 31 -5.42 8.79 1.53
N LEU A 32 -5.31 9.99 2.08
CA LEU A 32 -5.09 10.24 3.50
C LEU A 32 -6.35 9.84 4.31
N PRO A 33 -6.23 9.60 5.63
CA PRO A 33 -7.37 9.29 6.46
C PRO A 33 -8.33 10.48 6.54
N TRP A 34 -9.63 10.20 6.71
CA TRP A 34 -10.72 11.17 6.89
C TRP A 34 -10.99 12.13 5.74
N VAL A 35 -10.48 11.86 4.53
CA VAL A 35 -10.82 12.67 3.35
C VAL A 35 -12.33 12.60 3.09
N LYS A 36 -12.99 13.77 3.05
CA LYS A 36 -14.45 13.89 2.91
C LYS A 36 -14.98 13.21 1.65
N ASN A 37 -14.40 13.57 0.51
CA ASN A 37 -14.67 12.95 -0.79
C ASN A 37 -13.57 13.31 -1.79
N GLU A 38 -13.48 12.52 -2.85
CA GLU A 38 -12.44 12.65 -3.87
C GLU A 38 -12.56 13.95 -4.69
N VAL A 39 -13.78 14.40 -4.98
CA VAL A 39 -14.03 15.58 -5.83
C VAL A 39 -13.53 16.85 -5.14
N ASP A 40 -13.88 17.04 -3.88
CA ASP A 40 -13.43 18.17 -3.07
C ASP A 40 -11.93 18.12 -2.85
N PHE A 41 -11.38 16.93 -2.56
CA PHE A 41 -9.94 16.78 -2.39
C PHE A 41 -9.15 17.21 -3.62
N VAL A 42 -9.54 16.74 -4.82
CA VAL A 42 -8.83 17.07 -6.05
C VAL A 42 -9.02 18.54 -6.46
N SER A 43 -10.19 19.12 -6.20
CA SER A 43 -10.51 20.51 -6.59
C SER A 43 -9.97 21.57 -5.62
N GLN A 44 -9.86 21.26 -4.33
CA GLN A 44 -9.51 22.23 -3.29
C GLN A 44 -8.10 22.02 -2.71
N CYS A 45 -7.49 20.83 -2.83
CA CYS A 45 -6.14 20.62 -2.31
C CYS A 45 -5.12 21.50 -3.05
N THR A 46 -4.53 22.44 -2.30
CA THR A 46 -3.49 23.36 -2.79
C THR A 46 -2.11 22.73 -2.94
N ARG A 47 -1.95 21.44 -2.58
CA ARG A 47 -0.68 20.71 -2.60
C ARG A 47 0.43 21.42 -1.82
N CYS A 48 0.06 22.08 -0.72
CA CYS A 48 0.98 22.85 0.13
C CYS A 48 1.90 22.00 1.01
N GLU A 49 1.82 20.66 0.94
CA GLU A 49 2.71 19.69 1.61
C GLU A 49 2.67 19.70 3.14
N LYS A 50 1.84 20.55 3.74
CA LYS A 50 1.60 20.64 5.19
C LYS A 50 1.27 19.30 5.84
N CYS A 51 0.44 18.47 5.21
CA CYS A 51 0.13 17.13 5.70
C CYS A 51 1.31 16.15 5.60
N ILE A 52 2.20 16.32 4.61
CA ILE A 52 3.43 15.52 4.48
C ILE A 52 4.38 15.84 5.64
N THR A 53 4.63 17.13 5.90
CA THR A 53 5.53 17.55 6.98
C THR A 53 4.99 17.22 8.37
N ALA A 54 3.66 17.23 8.56
CA ALA A 54 3.03 16.91 9.83
C ALA A 54 2.99 15.41 10.16
N CYS A 55 3.32 14.53 9.20
CA CYS A 55 3.28 13.08 9.42
C CYS A 55 4.56 12.59 10.08
N GLU A 56 4.49 12.32 11.39
CA GLU A 56 5.62 11.78 12.17
C GLU A 56 6.10 10.41 11.66
N GLU A 57 5.17 9.57 11.19
CA GLU A 57 5.44 8.26 10.59
C GLU A 57 6.07 8.33 9.20
N GLN A 58 6.12 9.53 8.59
CA GLN A 58 6.73 9.78 7.27
C GLN A 58 6.15 8.92 6.13
N ILE A 59 4.90 8.46 6.27
CA ILE A 59 4.21 7.64 5.28
C ILE A 59 3.47 8.46 4.22
N ILE A 60 3.25 9.76 4.44
CA ILE A 60 2.56 10.62 3.47
C ILE A 60 3.60 11.15 2.47
N VAL A 61 3.41 10.86 1.19
CA VAL A 61 4.33 11.21 0.11
C VAL A 61 3.61 11.93 -1.02
N LYS A 62 4.37 12.56 -1.93
CA LYS A 62 3.81 13.12 -3.16
C LYS A 62 3.52 11.99 -4.15
N GLY A 63 2.26 11.81 -4.49
CA GLY A 63 1.80 10.96 -5.58
C GLY A 63 1.86 11.67 -6.93
N ASP A 64 1.24 11.04 -7.93
CA ASP A 64 1.14 11.65 -9.26
C ASP A 64 0.33 12.96 -9.20
N GLY A 65 0.71 13.93 -10.03
CA GLY A 65 0.08 15.26 -10.01
C GLY A 65 0.40 16.09 -8.75
N GLY A 66 1.29 15.61 -7.87
CA GLY A 66 1.71 16.32 -6.66
C GLY A 66 0.70 16.26 -5.51
N PHE A 67 -0.35 15.45 -5.62
CA PHE A 67 -1.29 15.24 -4.52
C PHE A 67 -0.65 14.38 -3.43
N PRO A 68 -0.94 14.63 -2.14
CA PRO A 68 -0.43 13.80 -1.07
C PRO A 68 -1.16 12.45 -1.07
N ILE A 69 -0.40 11.37 -0.93
CA ILE A 69 -0.88 9.98 -0.86
C ILE A 69 -0.22 9.27 0.32
N VAL A 70 -0.81 8.17 0.77
CA VAL A 70 -0.20 7.32 1.82
C VAL A 70 0.58 6.16 1.19
N ASP A 71 1.82 5.98 1.62
CA ASP A 71 2.70 4.89 1.23
C ASP A 71 2.93 3.94 2.42
N PHE A 72 2.08 2.92 2.52
CA PHE A 72 2.15 1.89 3.57
C PHE A 72 3.34 0.94 3.46
N THR A 73 4.22 1.10 2.47
CA THR A 73 5.50 0.39 2.46
C THR A 73 6.53 1.02 3.40
N LYS A 74 6.29 2.27 3.84
CA LYS A 74 7.18 3.02 4.73
C LYS A 74 6.87 2.87 6.21
N GLY A 75 5.63 2.49 6.55
CA GLY A 75 5.15 2.43 7.92
C GLY A 75 3.64 2.33 7.99
N GLU A 76 3.06 2.75 9.11
CA GLU A 76 1.62 2.70 9.36
C GLU A 76 1.04 4.03 9.78
N CYS A 77 -0.27 4.19 9.61
CA CYS A 77 -0.98 5.35 10.13
C CYS A 77 -1.39 5.09 11.58
N THR A 78 -0.88 5.91 12.50
CA THR A 78 -1.22 5.88 13.93
C THR A 78 -2.50 6.65 14.28
N PHE A 79 -3.20 7.18 13.28
CA PHE A 79 -4.39 8.02 13.44
C PHE A 79 -4.18 9.22 14.38
N CYS A 80 -2.99 9.83 14.36
CA CYS A 80 -2.64 10.98 15.21
C CYS A 80 -3.31 12.31 14.83
N GLU A 81 -4.14 12.33 13.77
CA GLU A 81 -4.88 13.51 13.27
C GLU A 81 -4.03 14.69 12.76
N ALA A 82 -2.70 14.66 12.91
CA ALA A 82 -1.81 15.77 12.56
C ALA A 82 -1.96 16.25 11.10
N CYS A 83 -2.13 15.31 10.15
CA CYS A 83 -2.33 15.64 8.74
C CYS A 83 -3.67 16.36 8.47
N ALA A 84 -4.72 16.01 9.21
CA ALA A 84 -6.03 16.64 9.11
C ALA A 84 -6.02 18.03 9.74
N ASN A 85 -5.42 18.16 10.92
CA ASN A 85 -5.35 19.41 11.69
C ASN A 85 -4.49 20.48 11.00
N GLN A 86 -3.44 20.08 10.26
CA GLN A 86 -2.57 21.02 9.56
C GLN A 86 -3.13 21.46 8.19
N CYS A 87 -4.25 20.89 7.73
CA CYS A 87 -4.83 21.19 6.42
C CYS A 87 -5.63 22.52 6.43
N PRO A 88 -5.21 23.55 5.67
CA PRO A 88 -5.91 24.83 5.63
C PRO A 88 -7.24 24.80 4.86
N GLU A 89 -7.42 23.83 3.97
CA GLU A 89 -8.58 23.74 3.06
C GLU A 89 -9.75 22.92 3.64
N HIS A 90 -9.64 22.48 4.91
CA HIS A 90 -10.69 21.71 5.59
C HIS A 90 -11.18 20.47 4.82
N LEU A 91 -10.28 19.74 4.15
CA LEU A 91 -10.61 18.56 3.33
C LEU A 91 -10.92 17.30 4.14
N PHE A 92 -10.71 17.36 5.45
CA PHE A 92 -10.81 16.24 6.37
C PHE A 92 -12.01 16.40 7.30
N ASP A 93 -12.67 15.28 7.62
CA ASP A 93 -13.71 15.22 8.66
C ASP A 93 -13.42 14.04 9.60
N LEU A 94 -12.90 14.34 10.78
CA LEU A 94 -12.49 13.36 11.79
C LEU A 94 -13.65 12.49 12.31
N ARG A 95 -14.90 12.85 12.00
CA ARG A 95 -16.09 12.05 12.35
C ARG A 95 -16.36 10.91 11.38
N ILE A 96 -15.65 10.85 10.24
CA ILE A 96 -15.80 9.78 9.27
C ILE A 96 -15.22 8.48 9.84
N THR A 97 -16.05 7.44 9.93
CA THR A 97 -15.67 6.09 10.35
C THR A 97 -16.12 5.06 9.30
N PRO A 98 -15.24 4.19 8.80
CA PRO A 98 -13.79 4.11 9.08
C PRO A 98 -13.01 5.30 8.49
N ALA A 99 -11.85 5.61 9.08
CA ALA A 99 -10.99 6.72 8.63
C ALA A 99 -10.45 6.51 7.20
N PHE A 100 -10.29 5.26 6.78
CA PHE A 100 -9.88 4.88 5.43
C PHE A 100 -10.97 4.11 4.71
N THR A 101 -10.98 4.20 3.37
CA THR A 101 -11.92 3.48 2.49
C THR A 101 -11.29 2.29 1.77
N HIS A 102 -9.99 2.07 1.93
CA HIS A 102 -9.29 0.90 1.40
C HIS A 102 -9.40 -0.31 2.32
N GLN A 103 -9.29 -1.48 1.72
CA GLN A 103 -9.12 -2.75 2.41
C GLN A 103 -7.73 -3.33 2.10
N ILE A 104 -7.31 -4.33 2.88
CA ILE A 104 -6.09 -5.09 2.59
C ILE A 104 -6.39 -6.34 1.75
N SER A 105 -5.43 -6.76 0.94
CA SER A 105 -5.47 -8.05 0.25
C SER A 105 -4.16 -8.80 0.44
N ILE A 106 -4.23 -10.14 0.49
CA ILE A 106 -3.07 -11.02 0.64
C ILE A 106 -2.94 -11.92 -0.59
N ASN A 107 -1.88 -11.72 -1.37
CA ASN A 107 -1.63 -12.48 -2.60
C ASN A 107 -0.84 -13.79 -2.36
N LYS A 108 -0.58 -14.56 -3.43
CA LYS A 108 0.08 -15.88 -3.39
C LYS A 108 1.56 -15.88 -2.96
N LYS A 109 2.20 -14.70 -2.84
CA LYS A 109 3.58 -14.57 -2.32
C LYS A 109 3.65 -14.68 -0.80
N CYS A 110 2.51 -14.76 -0.11
CA CYS A 110 2.46 -14.94 1.34
C CYS A 110 3.13 -16.26 1.71
N LEU A 111 4.09 -16.21 2.64
CA LEU A 111 4.83 -17.38 3.11
C LEU A 111 3.90 -18.47 3.67
N ALA A 112 2.88 -18.09 4.44
CA ALA A 112 1.89 -19.03 4.96
C ALA A 112 1.11 -19.74 3.83
N LYS A 113 0.74 -19.02 2.76
CA LYS A 113 0.12 -19.62 1.57
C LYS A 113 1.07 -20.54 0.78
N GLN A 114 2.37 -20.48 1.06
CA GLN A 114 3.41 -21.35 0.53
C GLN A 114 3.86 -22.41 1.54
N SER A 115 3.06 -22.66 2.58
CA SER A 115 3.33 -23.63 3.65
C SER A 115 4.59 -23.33 4.49
N VAL A 116 4.98 -22.05 4.59
CA VAL A 116 6.06 -21.58 5.46
C VAL A 116 5.46 -20.78 6.63
N GLU A 117 5.82 -21.14 7.87
CA GLU A 117 5.29 -20.48 9.07
C GLU A 117 5.70 -19.00 9.09
N CYS A 118 4.70 -18.11 9.14
CA CYS A 118 4.90 -16.67 9.18
C CYS A 118 3.63 -16.02 9.73
N ARG A 119 3.75 -15.24 10.81
CA ARG A 119 2.61 -14.56 11.46
C ARG A 119 2.80 -13.05 11.64
N SER A 120 3.84 -12.47 11.05
CA SER A 120 4.25 -11.08 11.25
C SER A 120 3.10 -10.07 11.08
N CYS A 121 2.21 -10.28 10.10
CA CYS A 121 1.06 -9.40 9.90
C CYS A 121 -0.01 -9.51 11.00
N SER A 122 -0.17 -10.69 11.62
CA SER A 122 -1.05 -10.89 12.77
C SER A 122 -0.45 -10.27 14.02
N ASP A 123 0.87 -10.43 14.22
CA ASP A 123 1.58 -9.93 15.39
C ASP A 123 1.59 -8.39 15.44
N MET A 124 1.65 -7.74 14.26
CA MET A 124 1.58 -6.28 14.12
C MET A 124 0.13 -5.74 14.16
N CYS A 125 -0.89 -6.59 14.01
CA CYS A 125 -2.27 -6.11 13.89
C CYS A 125 -2.91 -5.86 15.25
N GLU A 126 -2.82 -4.62 15.75
CA GLU A 126 -3.38 -4.22 17.04
C GLU A 126 -4.88 -4.52 17.19
N THR A 127 -5.68 -4.30 16.13
CA THR A 127 -7.12 -4.59 16.13
C THR A 127 -7.44 -6.08 16.01
N GLN A 128 -6.43 -6.93 15.86
CA GLN A 128 -6.56 -8.39 15.67
C GLN A 128 -7.45 -8.76 14.48
N ALA A 129 -7.50 -7.91 13.46
CA ALA A 129 -8.25 -8.14 12.22
C ALA A 129 -7.66 -9.30 11.42
N ILE A 130 -6.37 -9.58 11.53
CA ILE A 130 -5.72 -10.73 10.89
C ILE A 130 -5.53 -11.82 11.93
N ARG A 131 -6.07 -13.02 11.66
CA ARG A 131 -5.92 -14.20 12.51
C ARG A 131 -5.48 -15.40 11.68
N PHE A 132 -4.78 -16.33 12.29
CA PHE A 132 -4.29 -17.53 11.62
C PHE A 132 -5.13 -18.75 12.04
N GLN A 133 -5.79 -19.38 11.07
CA GLN A 133 -6.61 -20.57 11.29
C GLN A 133 -5.85 -21.83 10.91
N LEU A 134 -5.97 -22.88 11.72
CA LEU A 134 -5.36 -24.17 11.45
C LEU A 134 -6.01 -24.84 10.24
N VAL A 135 -5.18 -25.40 9.36
CA VAL A 135 -5.60 -26.15 8.18
C VAL A 135 -4.86 -27.48 8.16
N LEU A 136 -5.57 -28.57 7.86
CA LEU A 136 -4.96 -29.90 7.80
C LEU A 136 -3.91 -29.97 6.67
N GLY A 137 -2.72 -30.47 7.00
CA GLY A 137 -1.64 -30.68 6.03
C GLY A 137 -0.88 -29.43 5.59
N SER A 138 -1.05 -28.29 6.28
CA SER A 138 -0.28 -27.06 6.04
C SER A 138 -0.07 -26.30 7.34
N VAL A 139 0.68 -25.20 7.27
CA VAL A 139 0.76 -24.20 8.34
C VAL A 139 -0.57 -23.46 8.46
N ALA A 140 -0.77 -22.77 9.59
CA ALA A 140 -1.96 -21.95 9.78
C ALA A 140 -2.08 -20.89 8.68
N GLN A 141 -3.29 -20.65 8.19
CA GLN A 141 -3.56 -19.75 7.08
C GLN A 141 -4.18 -18.44 7.57
N PRO A 142 -3.78 -17.29 7.00
CA PRO A 142 -4.30 -15.99 7.39
C PRO A 142 -5.76 -15.83 6.97
N GLN A 143 -6.57 -15.30 7.88
CA GLN A 143 -7.96 -14.88 7.68
C GLN A 143 -8.09 -13.43 8.13
N ILE A 144 -8.87 -12.65 7.38
CA ILE A 144 -9.03 -11.22 7.61
C ILE A 144 -10.49 -10.96 8.00
N ASN A 145 -10.69 -10.33 9.15
CA ASN A 145 -11.95 -9.71 9.53
C ASN A 145 -11.94 -8.24 9.07
N PHE A 146 -12.63 -7.95 7.96
CA PHE A 146 -12.68 -6.60 7.39
C PHE A 146 -13.41 -5.60 8.28
N ASP A 147 -14.37 -6.04 9.10
CA ASP A 147 -15.09 -5.15 10.02
C ASP A 147 -14.19 -4.68 11.18
N ALA A 148 -13.17 -5.47 11.53
CA ALA A 148 -12.17 -5.11 12.55
C ALA A 148 -10.95 -4.38 11.97
N CYS A 149 -10.78 -4.37 10.65
CA CYS A 149 -9.65 -3.73 9.99
C CYS A 149 -9.89 -2.22 9.89
N ASN A 150 -9.06 -1.41 10.54
CA ASN A 150 -9.14 0.05 10.47
C ASN A 150 -8.36 0.66 9.29
N GLY A 151 -7.66 -0.17 8.50
CA GLY A 151 -6.88 0.28 7.36
C GLY A 151 -5.54 0.96 7.69
N CYS A 152 -4.99 0.80 8.92
CA CYS A 152 -3.74 1.45 9.34
C CYS A 152 -2.51 1.10 8.50
N GLY A 153 -2.48 -0.08 7.90
CA GLY A 153 -1.42 -0.55 7.03
C GLY A 153 -0.17 -1.13 7.69
N GLY A 154 -0.11 -1.27 9.02
CA GLY A 154 1.04 -1.89 9.70
C GLY A 154 1.41 -3.28 9.18
N CYS A 155 0.40 -4.06 8.77
CA CYS A 155 0.64 -5.36 8.14
C CYS A 155 1.38 -5.31 6.79
N VAL A 156 1.30 -4.20 6.04
CA VAL A 156 1.96 -4.03 4.74
C VAL A 156 3.46 -3.88 4.93
N ALA A 157 3.88 -2.93 5.79
CA ALA A 157 5.29 -2.63 6.04
C ALA A 157 6.06 -3.81 6.65
N THR A 158 5.42 -4.59 7.54
CA THR A 158 6.06 -5.74 8.19
C THR A 158 6.15 -7.00 7.29
N CYS A 159 5.44 -7.04 6.16
CA CYS A 159 5.36 -8.25 5.34
C CYS A 159 6.69 -8.54 4.62
N PRO A 160 7.41 -9.63 4.94
CA PRO A 160 8.76 -9.87 4.41
C PRO A 160 8.79 -10.17 2.90
N THR A 161 7.65 -10.54 2.31
CA THR A 161 7.53 -10.87 0.88
C THR A 161 6.67 -9.87 0.10
N SER A 162 6.29 -8.74 0.73
CA SER A 162 5.36 -7.74 0.16
C SER A 162 4.11 -8.39 -0.44
N ALA A 163 3.58 -9.40 0.26
CA ALA A 163 2.40 -10.15 -0.17
C ALA A 163 1.08 -9.45 0.18
N ILE A 164 1.15 -8.41 1.02
CA ILE A 164 0.00 -7.63 1.47
C ILE A 164 -0.01 -6.29 0.74
N SER A 165 -1.18 -5.87 0.25
CA SER A 165 -1.36 -4.57 -0.40
C SER A 165 -2.68 -3.94 -0.03
N MET A 166 -2.74 -2.60 -0.05
CA MET A 166 -3.99 -1.86 0.05
C MET A 166 -4.72 -1.87 -1.30
N THR A 167 -6.00 -2.17 -1.26
CA THR A 167 -6.91 -2.13 -2.40
C THR A 167 -8.04 -1.18 -2.07
N LEU A 168 -8.25 -0.17 -2.90
CA LEU A 168 -9.44 0.68 -2.81
C LEU A 168 -10.66 -0.20 -3.06
N GLU A 169 -11.70 -0.07 -2.25
CA GLU A 169 -12.98 -0.71 -2.58
C GLU A 169 -13.46 -0.18 -3.92
N ASN A 170 -13.44 -1.02 -4.96
CA ASN A 170 -14.34 -0.81 -6.09
C ASN A 170 -15.75 -1.06 -5.57
N LYS A 171 -16.38 -0.04 -4.98
CA LYS A 171 -17.84 -0.01 -4.89
C LYS A 171 -18.32 -0.20 -6.32
N LYS A 172 -18.86 -1.39 -6.62
CA LYS A 172 -19.67 -1.58 -7.81
C LYS A 172 -20.78 -0.53 -7.71
N ILE A 173 -20.69 0.49 -8.56
CA ILE A 173 -21.81 1.36 -8.86
C ILE A 173 -22.79 0.42 -9.57
N CYS A 174 -23.80 -0.04 -8.83
CA CYS A 174 -24.97 -0.71 -9.39
C CYS A 174 -25.78 0.31 -10.20
#